data_AF-A0A7Y6AIU3-F1
#
_entry.id   AF-A0A7Y6AIU3-F1
#
_cell.length_a   1.000
_cell.length_b   1.000
_cell.length_c   1.000
_cell.angle_alpha   90.00
_cell.angle_beta   90.00
_cell.angle_gamma   90.00
#
_symmetry.space_group_name_H-M   'P 1'
#
loop_
_entity.id
_entity.type
_entity.pdbx_description
1 polymer ?
#
loop_
_entity_poly.entity_id
_entity_poly.type
_entity_poly.pdbx_seq_one_letter_code
_entity_poly.pdbx_strand_id
1 'polypeptide(L)'
;MGRWLSARQGDNAARACDRGGRESAHRSAVTLGAAVSSHHREDTGPAASGRALAPHAAPEPAPPLPPLPDFAWRPVAAVAVVFAAVQAGYSGRYGFHRDELYFLAAGDHPAWGYVDQPPLTPLLARGSTELFGDSPTGLRVVALLAAVAAVFLVASMAREFGGDTRVQVLAAACAAVSGYVLASGHMVATSTFDLLMWLGIAWLALRLLRTGDGRWWPAMGVAVGVALFNKHLVALLVVALLAAVLALGPRGVLRGRWFAGAVLITAVLAVPNLLWQIDHDWPQWTVAKGIAEDDGTANRTMFVPLQLVLLSPLFVPIWIAGLVRMLRDAALRWSRPVAMAYPLVCAAVLAIGGKAYYALPLQLVLVAAGCAPTLRWAGHLWRTARAKLVIAAVLVSAAFNAVITLPVLPADALDFPNAVNKEQGEQVGWPELADTVAAVWHQIPADQQPRAVVFAGNYGEAGALAQFGPERGLPEPYSGHMSFADWGPPPDTANGPVLVVHVEGATGQERFFAGCRTVARVDNGKDVDNEEQDAEVLLCTGTTGPWSQLWPQLRRYY
;
A
#
# COMPACT_ATOMS: atom_id res chain seq x y z
N MET A 1 3.14 26.23 -18.67
CA MET A 1 4.37 27.01 -18.40
C MET A 1 5.52 26.02 -18.17
N GLY A 2 6.29 25.55 -19.14
CA GLY A 2 6.50 25.96 -20.52
C GLY A 2 7.99 25.79 -20.84
N ARG A 3 8.39 24.55 -21.19
CA ARG A 3 9.62 24.17 -21.94
C ARG A 3 10.88 25.02 -21.69
N TRP A 4 11.61 24.78 -20.61
CA TRP A 4 13.05 25.11 -20.52
C TRP A 4 13.70 24.20 -19.49
N LEU A 5 14.61 23.32 -19.94
CA LEU A 5 15.67 22.58 -19.22
C LEU A 5 15.86 21.14 -19.76
N SER A 6 15.92 20.99 -21.08
CA SER A 6 16.50 19.81 -21.73
C SER A 6 17.57 20.26 -22.70
N ALA A 7 18.74 20.60 -22.16
CA ALA A 7 19.99 20.61 -22.94
C ALA A 7 21.18 20.66 -21.99
N ARG A 8 22.11 19.71 -22.20
CA ARG A 8 23.45 19.56 -21.62
C ARG A 8 23.53 18.77 -20.32
N GLN A 9 23.82 17.48 -20.46
CA GLN A 9 25.04 16.90 -19.90
C GLN A 9 25.28 15.51 -20.50
N GLY A 10 25.92 15.51 -21.67
CA GLY A 10 26.82 14.44 -22.09
C GLY A 10 28.25 14.89 -21.83
N ASP A 11 29.12 13.93 -21.55
CA ASP A 11 30.59 14.00 -21.48
C ASP A 11 31.25 14.68 -20.27
N ASN A 12 31.69 13.86 -19.31
CA ASN A 12 33.09 13.45 -19.25
C ASN A 12 33.37 12.57 -18.03
N ALA A 13 33.61 11.28 -18.30
CA ALA A 13 34.39 10.41 -17.45
C ALA A 13 35.88 10.53 -17.80
N ALA A 14 36.72 10.20 -16.80
CA ALA A 14 38.17 10.05 -16.83
C ALA A 14 39.03 11.32 -16.62
N ARG A 15 39.64 11.39 -15.42
CA ARG A 15 41.10 11.53 -15.25
C ARG A 15 41.51 11.10 -13.84
N ALA A 16 42.48 10.19 -13.81
CA ALA A 16 43.15 9.69 -12.64
C ALA A 16 44.48 10.42 -12.39
N CYS A 17 45.01 10.21 -11.18
CA CYS A 17 46.42 10.26 -10.76
C CYS A 17 47.11 11.61 -10.42
N ASP A 18 47.35 11.74 -9.11
CA ASP A 18 48.68 11.73 -8.46
C ASP A 18 49.28 13.04 -7.90
N ARG A 19 50.06 12.86 -6.80
CA ARG A 19 50.85 13.78 -5.95
C ARG A 19 50.09 14.40 -4.75
N GLY A 20 50.53 14.34 -3.50
CA GLY A 20 51.80 13.92 -2.87
C GLY A 20 52.12 14.83 -1.68
N GLY A 21 52.67 14.27 -0.57
CA GLY A 21 53.36 15.02 0.52
C GLY A 21 52.55 15.20 1.82
N ARG A 22 52.87 14.48 2.92
CA ARG A 22 53.74 14.87 4.06
C ARG A 22 53.14 16.05 4.86
N GLU A 23 52.82 15.94 6.15
CA GLU A 23 53.78 16.01 7.27
C GLU A 23 53.19 15.52 8.64
N SER A 24 54.02 14.77 9.36
CA SER A 24 54.29 14.67 10.82
C SER A 24 53.46 15.53 11.82
N ALA A 25 52.85 14.96 12.87
CA ALA A 25 53.40 14.41 14.13
C ALA A 25 53.65 15.45 15.26
N HIS A 26 52.92 15.31 16.38
CA HIS A 26 53.34 15.61 17.77
C HIS A 26 52.34 14.89 18.71
N ARG A 27 52.69 13.84 19.47
CA ARG A 27 53.40 13.80 20.79
C ARG A 27 52.78 14.80 21.80
N SER A 28 52.34 14.44 23.02
CA SER A 28 52.84 13.44 23.97
C SER A 28 51.78 13.08 25.02
N ALA A 29 51.88 11.85 25.52
CA ALA A 29 51.39 11.45 26.84
C ALA A 29 52.42 11.81 27.93
N VAL A 30 51.97 12.16 29.13
CA VAL A 30 52.77 12.11 30.37
C VAL A 30 51.88 11.62 31.53
N THR A 31 52.31 10.49 32.09
CA THR A 31 51.97 9.87 33.38
C THR A 31 52.70 10.53 34.55
N LEU A 32 52.09 10.56 35.74
CA LEU A 32 52.62 10.06 37.05
C LEU A 32 52.02 10.82 38.25
N GLY A 33 51.73 10.09 39.34
CA GLY A 33 51.57 10.68 40.67
C GLY A 33 50.73 9.86 41.64
N ALA A 34 51.33 8.85 42.26
CA ALA A 34 50.77 8.10 43.39
C ALA A 34 50.92 8.89 44.71
N ALA A 35 49.99 8.69 45.66
CA ALA A 35 50.23 8.93 47.08
C ALA A 35 49.47 7.90 47.92
N VAL A 36 50.24 7.17 48.71
CA VAL A 36 49.85 6.17 49.71
C VAL A 36 49.58 6.88 51.04
N SER A 37 48.56 6.43 51.77
CA SER A 37 48.46 6.65 53.23
C SER A 37 47.93 5.39 53.88
N SER A 38 48.75 4.86 54.77
CA SER A 38 48.59 3.65 55.57
C SER A 38 47.99 3.97 56.94
N HIS A 39 46.98 3.20 57.36
CA HIS A 39 46.75 2.98 58.79
C HIS A 39 46.46 1.50 59.08
N HIS A 40 47.39 0.88 59.80
CA HIS A 40 47.23 -0.37 60.53
C HIS A 40 46.21 -0.19 61.67
N ARG A 41 45.32 -1.17 61.82
CA ARG A 41 44.82 -1.59 63.13
C ARG A 41 44.42 -3.06 63.10
N GLU A 42 44.73 -3.71 64.21
CA GLU A 42 44.94 -5.14 64.42
C GLU A 42 43.68 -6.01 64.36
N ASP A 43 43.93 -7.26 63.99
CA ASP A 43 43.06 -8.43 64.12
C ASP A 43 42.59 -8.65 65.55
N THR A 44 41.27 -8.81 65.73
CA THR A 44 40.68 -9.76 66.69
C THR A 44 39.35 -10.27 66.11
N GLY A 45 39.31 -11.54 65.73
CA GLY A 45 38.05 -12.23 65.38
C GLY A 45 37.14 -12.37 66.61
N PRO A 46 35.82 -12.49 66.40
CA PRO A 46 35.26 -13.84 66.51
C PRO A 46 34.10 -14.17 65.56
N ALA A 47 33.95 -15.49 65.35
CA ALA A 47 32.73 -16.22 65.04
C ALA A 47 31.98 -15.89 63.74
N ALA A 48 32.20 -16.76 62.75
CA ALA A 48 31.34 -16.95 61.60
C ALA A 48 29.90 -17.28 62.04
N SER A 49 29.02 -16.28 61.96
CA SER A 49 27.58 -16.50 61.91
C SER A 49 27.18 -16.62 60.43
N GLY A 50 26.70 -17.80 60.06
CA GLY A 50 26.19 -18.09 58.73
C GLY A 50 25.01 -17.18 58.40
N ARG A 51 25.26 -16.08 57.70
CA ARG A 51 24.22 -15.30 57.02
C ARG A 51 23.84 -16.08 55.77
N ALA A 52 22.85 -16.94 55.89
CA ALA A 52 22.20 -17.56 54.74
C ALA A 52 21.82 -16.44 53.76
N LEU A 53 22.30 -16.53 52.51
CA LEU A 53 21.76 -15.71 51.43
C LEU A 53 20.25 -15.96 51.40
N ALA A 54 19.46 -14.93 51.70
CA ALA A 54 18.02 -14.97 51.47
C ALA A 54 17.81 -15.38 50.00
N PRO A 55 16.94 -16.36 49.70
CA PRO A 55 16.63 -16.71 48.33
C PRO A 55 16.21 -15.44 47.61
N HIS A 56 16.82 -15.16 46.45
CA HIS A 56 16.37 -14.08 45.57
C HIS A 56 14.86 -14.22 45.41
N ALA A 57 14.11 -13.31 46.04
CA ALA A 57 12.67 -13.26 45.91
C ALA A 57 12.38 -13.22 44.40
N ALA A 58 11.60 -14.20 43.93
CA ALA A 58 11.17 -14.21 42.55
C ALA A 58 10.59 -12.83 42.22
N PRO A 59 10.94 -12.22 41.07
CA PRO A 59 10.47 -10.89 40.74
C PRO A 59 8.95 -10.86 40.88
N GLU A 60 8.48 -9.95 41.73
CA GLU A 60 7.07 -9.77 42.02
C GLU A 60 6.31 -9.64 40.68
N PRO A 61 5.23 -10.41 40.45
CA PRO A 61 4.53 -10.37 39.18
C PRO A 61 4.09 -8.94 38.90
N ALA A 62 4.42 -8.43 37.71
CA ALA A 62 4.09 -7.07 37.32
C ALA A 62 2.59 -6.81 37.57
N PRO A 63 2.23 -5.65 38.16
CA PRO A 63 0.85 -5.36 38.48
C PRO A 63 -0.03 -5.48 37.23
N PRO A 64 -1.23 -6.07 37.34
CA PRO A 64 -2.12 -6.26 36.21
C PRO A 64 -2.43 -4.91 35.57
N LEU A 65 -2.44 -4.87 34.24
CA LEU A 65 -2.77 -3.65 33.50
C LEU A 65 -4.20 -3.18 33.86
N PRO A 66 -4.44 -1.86 33.92
CA PRO A 66 -5.76 -1.34 34.23
C PRO A 66 -6.80 -1.84 33.21
N PRO A 67 -8.08 -1.98 33.63
CA PRO A 67 -9.15 -2.36 32.72
C PRO A 67 -9.28 -1.34 31.60
N LEU A 68 -9.58 -1.81 30.40
CA LEU A 68 -9.80 -0.93 29.25
C LEU A 68 -11.14 -0.19 29.41
N PRO A 69 -11.23 1.08 28.97
CA PRO A 69 -12.50 1.77 28.83
C PRO A 69 -13.46 0.98 27.91
N ASP A 70 -14.76 1.26 28.02
CA ASP A 70 -15.73 0.74 27.06
C ASP A 70 -15.44 1.25 25.66
N PHE A 71 -15.78 0.43 24.66
CA PHE A 71 -15.68 0.87 23.27
C PHE A 71 -16.80 1.87 22.98
N ALA A 72 -16.44 3.03 22.45
CA ALA A 72 -17.33 4.14 22.15
C ALA A 72 -18.13 3.89 20.87
N TRP A 73 -18.89 2.77 20.83
CA TRP A 73 -19.50 2.26 19.61
C TRP A 73 -20.42 3.28 18.94
N ARG A 74 -21.25 4.01 19.71
CA ARG A 74 -22.21 5.00 19.15
C ARG A 74 -21.51 6.13 18.39
N PRO A 75 -20.61 6.92 19.02
CA PRO A 75 -19.99 8.03 18.32
C PRO A 75 -18.96 7.57 17.27
N VAL A 76 -18.29 6.43 17.45
CA VAL A 76 -17.41 5.87 16.41
C VAL A 76 -18.23 5.43 15.20
N ALA A 77 -19.38 4.77 15.41
CA ALA A 77 -20.29 4.41 14.33
C ALA A 77 -20.84 5.65 13.61
N ALA A 78 -21.12 6.74 14.32
CA ALA A 78 -21.53 8.00 13.69
C ALA A 78 -20.44 8.55 12.74
N VAL A 79 -19.17 8.54 13.15
CA VAL A 79 -18.04 8.93 12.28
C VAL A 79 -17.95 7.99 11.06
N ALA A 80 -18.04 6.69 11.28
CA ALA A 80 -17.98 5.69 10.22
C ALA A 80 -19.13 5.81 9.21
N VAL A 81 -20.35 6.13 9.67
CA VAL A 81 -21.52 6.36 8.81
C VAL A 81 -21.35 7.63 7.98
N VAL A 82 -20.85 8.73 8.57
CA VAL A 82 -20.57 9.96 7.81
C VAL A 82 -19.49 9.70 6.76
N PHE A 83 -18.39 9.04 7.13
CA PHE A 83 -17.36 8.60 6.20
C PHE A 83 -17.97 7.77 5.06
N ALA A 84 -18.76 6.76 5.40
CA ALA A 84 -19.33 5.87 4.40
C ALA A 84 -20.31 6.58 3.47
N ALA A 85 -21.13 7.50 3.98
CA ALA A 85 -22.05 8.29 3.18
C ALA A 85 -21.30 9.21 2.19
N VAL A 86 -20.19 9.81 2.60
CA VAL A 86 -19.34 10.61 1.71
C VAL A 86 -18.75 9.72 0.62
N GLN A 87 -18.11 8.60 0.97
CA GLN A 87 -17.52 7.68 -0.01
C GLN A 87 -18.56 7.17 -1.01
N ALA A 88 -19.72 6.70 -0.53
CA ALA A 88 -20.78 6.18 -1.37
C ALA A 88 -21.37 7.28 -2.29
N GLY A 89 -21.52 8.51 -1.79
CA GLY A 89 -22.04 9.64 -2.57
C GLY A 89 -21.14 10.04 -3.74
N TYR A 90 -19.83 9.77 -3.65
CA TYR A 90 -18.86 10.06 -4.70
C TYR A 90 -18.42 8.80 -5.49
N SER A 91 -18.78 7.60 -5.05
CA SER A 91 -18.25 6.33 -5.57
C SER A 91 -18.45 6.10 -7.06
N GLY A 92 -19.53 6.63 -7.63
CA GLY A 92 -19.89 6.47 -9.04
C GLY A 92 -19.49 7.63 -9.95
N ARG A 93 -18.74 8.62 -9.44
CA ARG A 93 -18.23 9.71 -10.29
C ARG A 93 -16.98 9.27 -11.04
N TYR A 94 -16.79 9.87 -12.22
CA TYR A 94 -15.84 9.45 -13.25
C TYR A 94 -16.19 8.04 -13.74
N GLY A 95 -15.22 7.13 -13.85
CA GLY A 95 -15.41 5.75 -14.25
C GLY A 95 -14.60 4.78 -13.38
N PHE A 96 -14.34 3.60 -13.92
CA PHE A 96 -13.40 2.66 -13.31
C PHE A 96 -11.97 3.19 -13.41
N HIS A 97 -11.15 2.88 -12.44
CA HIS A 97 -9.70 3.03 -12.56
C HIS A 97 -9.10 1.95 -13.49
N ARG A 98 -7.97 2.19 -14.14
CA ARG A 98 -7.29 1.18 -14.98
C ARG A 98 -7.06 -0.16 -14.26
N ASP A 99 -6.64 -0.09 -12.99
CA ASP A 99 -6.41 -1.30 -12.18
C ASP A 99 -7.73 -2.02 -11.86
N GLU A 100 -8.82 -1.26 -11.66
CA GLU A 100 -10.15 -1.82 -11.41
C GLU A 100 -10.65 -2.60 -12.63
N LEU A 101 -10.46 -2.05 -13.83
CA LEU A 101 -10.77 -2.74 -15.09
C LEU A 101 -10.00 -4.06 -15.22
N TYR A 102 -8.71 -4.06 -14.87
CA TYR A 102 -7.93 -5.29 -14.85
C TYR A 102 -8.38 -6.27 -13.77
N PHE A 103 -8.79 -5.81 -12.57
CA PHE A 103 -9.35 -6.70 -11.55
C PHE A 103 -10.70 -7.30 -11.93
N LEU A 104 -11.52 -6.60 -12.72
CA LEU A 104 -12.74 -7.17 -13.30
C LEU A 104 -12.39 -8.30 -14.26
N ALA A 105 -11.51 -8.04 -15.24
CA ALA A 105 -11.05 -9.06 -16.18
C ALA A 105 -10.39 -10.26 -15.49
N ALA A 106 -9.55 -10.02 -14.49
CA ALA A 106 -8.93 -11.06 -13.69
C ALA A 106 -9.95 -11.84 -12.83
N GLY A 107 -10.99 -11.17 -12.34
CA GLY A 107 -12.09 -11.77 -11.58
C GLY A 107 -12.91 -12.76 -12.42
N ASP A 108 -12.97 -12.56 -13.73
CA ASP A 108 -13.58 -13.47 -14.70
C ASP A 108 -12.68 -14.66 -15.08
N HIS A 109 -11.40 -14.59 -14.68
CA HIS A 109 -10.42 -15.65 -14.85
C HIS A 109 -9.85 -16.10 -13.48
N PRO A 110 -10.65 -16.72 -12.58
CA PRO A 110 -10.17 -17.12 -11.26
C PRO A 110 -8.96 -18.05 -11.32
N ALA A 111 -7.86 -17.62 -10.71
CA ALA A 111 -6.62 -18.38 -10.58
C ALA A 111 -6.09 -18.33 -9.15
N TRP A 112 -5.10 -19.16 -8.83
CA TRP A 112 -4.42 -19.13 -7.52
C TRP A 112 -3.40 -17.99 -7.40
N GLY A 113 -3.16 -17.24 -8.48
CA GLY A 113 -2.33 -16.06 -8.53
C GLY A 113 -2.42 -15.40 -9.90
N TYR A 114 -1.86 -14.21 -9.98
CA TYR A 114 -1.71 -13.39 -11.18
C TYR A 114 -0.27 -12.87 -11.22
N VAL A 115 0.14 -12.34 -12.37
CA VAL A 115 1.50 -11.85 -12.62
C VAL A 115 1.96 -10.84 -11.56
N ASP A 116 1.05 -9.98 -11.12
CA ASP A 116 1.32 -8.82 -10.27
C ASP A 116 0.62 -8.84 -8.90
N GLN A 117 -0.32 -9.77 -8.68
CA GLN A 117 -0.98 -9.96 -7.39
C GLN A 117 -1.38 -11.41 -7.08
N PRO A 118 -1.48 -11.76 -5.78
CA PRO A 118 -2.27 -12.88 -5.29
C PRO A 118 -3.79 -12.76 -5.58
N PRO A 119 -4.59 -13.82 -5.34
CA PRO A 119 -5.93 -13.92 -5.92
C PRO A 119 -7.04 -13.15 -5.19
N LEU A 120 -6.81 -12.62 -3.98
CA LEU A 120 -7.90 -12.07 -3.16
C LEU A 120 -8.58 -10.86 -3.81
N THR A 121 -7.82 -9.90 -4.36
CA THR A 121 -8.39 -8.65 -4.89
C THR A 121 -9.30 -8.92 -6.11
N PRO A 122 -8.89 -9.69 -7.14
CA PRO A 122 -9.79 -10.08 -8.24
C PRO A 122 -11.03 -10.87 -7.78
N LEU A 123 -10.89 -11.79 -6.81
CA LEU A 123 -12.04 -12.52 -6.27
C LEU A 123 -13.03 -11.60 -5.54
N LEU A 124 -12.53 -10.60 -4.80
CA LEU A 124 -13.37 -9.59 -4.17
C LEU A 124 -14.03 -8.68 -5.20
N ALA A 125 -13.34 -8.33 -6.30
CA ALA A 125 -13.90 -7.57 -7.40
C ALA A 125 -15.09 -8.33 -8.03
N ARG A 126 -14.88 -9.59 -8.41
CA ARG A 126 -15.91 -10.48 -8.95
C ARG A 126 -17.10 -10.63 -8.00
N GLY A 127 -16.84 -10.93 -6.73
CA GLY A 127 -17.90 -11.06 -5.73
C GLY A 127 -18.68 -9.77 -5.50
N SER A 128 -18.02 -8.61 -5.60
CA SER A 128 -18.69 -7.30 -5.45
C SER A 128 -19.59 -7.00 -6.64
N THR A 129 -19.13 -7.22 -7.87
CA THR A 129 -19.94 -6.95 -9.06
C THR A 129 -21.09 -7.94 -9.23
N GLU A 130 -20.93 -9.21 -8.81
CA GLU A 130 -22.04 -10.18 -8.75
C GLU A 130 -23.15 -9.76 -7.76
N LEU A 131 -22.79 -9.16 -6.63
CA LEU A 131 -23.74 -8.79 -5.57
C LEU A 131 -24.35 -7.40 -5.74
N PHE A 132 -23.57 -6.43 -6.24
CA PHE A 132 -23.93 -5.02 -6.26
C PHE A 132 -23.98 -4.41 -7.68
N GLY A 133 -23.70 -5.23 -8.70
CA GLY A 133 -23.75 -4.84 -10.10
C GLY A 133 -22.40 -4.38 -10.67
N ASP A 134 -22.28 -4.52 -11.98
CA ASP A 134 -21.08 -4.19 -12.74
C ASP A 134 -21.00 -2.68 -13.03
N SER A 135 -20.60 -1.93 -12.02
CA SER A 135 -20.45 -0.46 -12.07
C SER A 135 -19.38 -0.02 -11.07
N PRO A 136 -18.79 1.17 -11.20
CA PRO A 136 -17.81 1.66 -10.23
C PRO A 136 -18.35 1.66 -8.79
N THR A 137 -19.62 2.09 -8.60
CA THR A 137 -20.27 2.05 -7.28
C THR A 137 -20.44 0.63 -6.75
N GLY A 138 -20.89 -0.32 -7.59
CA GLY A 138 -21.08 -1.70 -7.20
C GLY A 138 -19.76 -2.41 -6.85
N LEU A 139 -18.72 -2.18 -7.65
CA LEU A 139 -17.37 -2.69 -7.40
C LEU A 139 -16.78 -2.14 -6.10
N ARG A 140 -16.91 -0.84 -5.84
CA ARG A 140 -16.24 -0.16 -4.72
C ARG A 140 -16.92 -0.40 -3.36
N VAL A 141 -18.03 -1.11 -3.29
CA VAL A 141 -18.67 -1.49 -2.00
C VAL A 141 -17.68 -2.26 -1.11
N VAL A 142 -16.91 -3.21 -1.67
CA VAL A 142 -15.93 -3.97 -0.88
C VAL A 142 -14.77 -3.09 -0.37
N ALA A 143 -14.33 -2.12 -1.17
CA ALA A 143 -13.32 -1.13 -0.77
C ALA A 143 -13.83 -0.22 0.36
N LEU A 144 -15.07 0.26 0.23
CA LEU A 144 -15.77 1.05 1.24
C LEU A 144 -15.87 0.30 2.58
N LEU A 145 -16.32 -0.95 2.55
CA LEU A 145 -16.43 -1.79 3.74
C LEU A 145 -15.07 -2.00 4.42
N ALA A 146 -14.01 -2.21 3.64
CA ALA A 146 -12.65 -2.36 4.17
C ALA A 146 -12.16 -1.07 4.86
N ALA A 147 -12.41 0.10 4.25
CA ALA A 147 -12.04 1.39 4.82
C ALA A 147 -12.86 1.74 6.08
N VAL A 148 -14.16 1.40 6.11
CA VAL A 148 -14.99 1.53 7.33
C VAL A 148 -14.44 0.65 8.45
N ALA A 149 -14.10 -0.60 8.16
CA ALA A 149 -13.48 -1.49 9.14
C ALA A 149 -12.13 -0.96 9.65
N ALA A 150 -11.33 -0.33 8.78
CA ALA A 150 -10.10 0.35 9.18
C ALA A 150 -10.36 1.49 10.19
N VAL A 151 -11.41 2.30 10.00
CA VAL A 151 -11.80 3.35 10.97
C VAL A 151 -12.11 2.75 12.36
N PHE A 152 -12.86 1.65 12.40
CA PHE A 152 -13.15 0.93 13.65
C PHE A 152 -11.89 0.35 14.30
N LEU A 153 -10.95 -0.18 13.51
CA LEU A 153 -9.69 -0.72 14.02
C LEU A 153 -8.82 0.38 14.63
N VAL A 154 -8.68 1.54 13.98
CA VAL A 154 -7.90 2.66 14.53
C VAL A 154 -8.50 3.17 15.84
N ALA A 155 -9.83 3.30 15.93
CA ALA A 155 -10.52 3.62 17.18
C ALA A 155 -10.31 2.54 18.25
N SER A 156 -10.33 1.27 17.86
CA SER A 156 -10.08 0.13 18.76
C SER A 156 -8.65 0.12 19.29
N MET A 157 -7.64 0.47 18.48
CA MET A 157 -6.26 0.64 18.94
C MET A 157 -6.14 1.79 19.94
N ALA A 158 -6.82 2.91 19.69
CA ALA A 158 -6.85 4.04 20.63
C ALA A 158 -7.40 3.61 22.00
N ARG A 159 -8.43 2.76 22.01
CA ARG A 159 -8.93 2.09 23.22
C ARG A 159 -7.88 1.18 23.86
N GLU A 160 -7.18 0.34 23.10
CA GLU A 160 -6.11 -0.53 23.62
C GLU A 160 -4.98 0.26 24.32
N PHE A 161 -4.76 1.52 23.93
CA PHE A 161 -3.85 2.45 24.61
C PHE A 161 -4.46 3.20 25.81
N GLY A 162 -5.62 2.75 26.31
CA GLY A 162 -6.34 3.34 27.45
C GLY A 162 -7.12 4.61 27.10
N GLY A 163 -7.44 4.84 25.82
CA GLY A 163 -8.20 6.00 25.37
C GLY A 163 -9.67 5.94 25.77
N ASP A 164 -10.15 7.01 26.40
CA ASP A 164 -11.58 7.20 26.67
C ASP A 164 -12.38 7.45 25.38
N THR A 165 -13.68 7.70 25.52
CA THR A 165 -14.58 8.00 24.40
C THR A 165 -14.06 9.11 23.48
N ARG A 166 -13.48 10.18 24.03
CA ARG A 166 -13.02 11.32 23.22
C ARG A 166 -11.79 10.94 22.40
N VAL A 167 -10.87 10.18 23.00
CA VAL A 167 -9.67 9.66 22.32
C VAL A 167 -10.06 8.73 21.17
N GLN A 168 -11.01 7.81 21.40
CA GLN A 168 -11.50 6.88 20.38
C GLN A 168 -12.18 7.61 19.22
N VAL A 169 -12.99 8.64 19.50
CA VAL A 169 -13.65 9.45 18.46
C VAL A 169 -12.64 10.28 17.66
N LEU A 170 -11.63 10.87 18.30
CA LEU A 170 -10.58 11.59 17.59
C LEU A 170 -9.78 10.64 16.68
N ALA A 171 -9.45 9.44 17.15
CA ALA A 171 -8.76 8.44 16.36
C ALA A 171 -9.60 7.99 15.14
N ALA A 172 -10.91 7.75 15.34
CA ALA A 172 -11.83 7.45 14.26
C ALA A 172 -11.91 8.59 13.24
N ALA A 173 -12.02 9.84 13.70
CA ALA A 173 -12.08 11.01 12.84
C ALA A 173 -10.78 11.19 12.04
N CYS A 174 -9.62 11.08 12.68
CA CYS A 174 -8.33 11.13 12.00
C CYS A 174 -8.18 10.03 10.95
N ALA A 175 -8.62 8.80 11.23
CA ALA A 175 -8.63 7.73 10.22
C ALA A 175 -9.55 8.08 9.05
N ALA A 176 -10.80 8.43 9.34
CA ALA A 176 -11.83 8.72 8.34
C ALA A 176 -11.46 9.86 7.39
N VAL A 177 -10.73 10.87 7.87
CA VAL A 177 -10.35 12.03 7.05
C VAL A 177 -8.91 11.98 6.55
N SER A 178 -8.19 10.87 6.78
CA SER A 178 -6.84 10.70 6.26
C SER A 178 -6.88 10.42 4.75
N GLY A 179 -5.95 11.01 3.99
CA GLY A 179 -5.90 10.87 2.53
C GLY A 179 -5.82 9.40 2.10
N TYR A 180 -4.97 8.62 2.76
CA TYR A 180 -4.82 7.20 2.45
C TYR A 180 -6.10 6.37 2.66
N VAL A 181 -6.87 6.60 3.73
CA VAL A 181 -8.12 5.87 3.99
C VAL A 181 -9.23 6.32 3.05
N LEU A 182 -9.31 7.62 2.72
CA LEU A 182 -10.26 8.15 1.72
C LEU A 182 -9.99 7.57 0.34
N ALA A 183 -8.73 7.59 -0.11
CA ALA A 183 -8.31 6.99 -1.38
C ALA A 183 -8.61 5.48 -1.42
N SER A 184 -8.20 4.74 -0.38
CA SER A 184 -8.44 3.30 -0.30
C SER A 184 -9.93 2.95 -0.29
N GLY A 185 -10.77 3.75 0.37
CA GLY A 185 -12.21 3.51 0.39
C GLY A 185 -12.94 3.88 -0.90
N HIS A 186 -12.25 4.47 -1.89
CA HIS A 186 -12.83 4.94 -3.16
C HIS A 186 -12.30 4.14 -4.36
N MET A 187 -11.40 3.18 -4.14
CA MET A 187 -10.84 2.38 -5.23
C MET A 187 -10.62 0.95 -4.77
N VAL A 188 -11.00 -0.02 -5.60
CA VAL A 188 -10.61 -1.41 -5.41
C VAL A 188 -9.18 -1.58 -5.88
N ALA A 189 -8.28 -1.77 -4.91
CA ALA A 189 -6.86 -2.00 -5.16
C ALA A 189 -6.29 -2.96 -4.11
N THR A 190 -5.18 -3.60 -4.42
CA THR A 190 -4.46 -4.45 -3.44
C THR A 190 -4.08 -3.64 -2.19
N SER A 191 -3.75 -2.36 -2.34
CA SER A 191 -3.43 -1.43 -1.24
C SER A 191 -4.62 -1.19 -0.29
N THR A 192 -5.85 -1.20 -0.81
CA THR A 192 -7.08 -1.01 -0.04
C THR A 192 -7.27 -2.13 0.98
N PHE A 193 -7.09 -3.37 0.56
CA PHE A 193 -7.22 -4.52 1.45
C PHE A 193 -6.00 -4.69 2.33
N ASP A 194 -4.80 -4.33 1.87
CA ASP A 194 -3.59 -4.30 2.69
C ASP A 194 -3.74 -3.33 3.87
N LEU A 195 -4.34 -2.15 3.67
CA LEU A 195 -4.65 -1.22 4.77
C LEU A 195 -5.43 -1.92 5.89
N LEU A 196 -6.52 -2.62 5.54
CA LEU A 196 -7.33 -3.34 6.52
C LEU A 196 -6.53 -4.47 7.18
N MET A 197 -5.83 -5.29 6.40
CA MET A 197 -5.10 -6.45 6.91
C MET A 197 -3.95 -6.04 7.83
N TRP A 198 -3.18 -5.02 7.45
CA TRP A 198 -2.09 -4.50 8.27
C TRP A 198 -2.58 -3.90 9.58
N LEU A 199 -3.70 -3.16 9.56
CA LEU A 199 -4.33 -2.66 10.78
C LEU A 199 -4.87 -3.81 11.64
N GLY A 200 -5.48 -4.83 11.03
CA GLY A 200 -5.94 -6.03 11.73
C GLY A 200 -4.81 -6.77 12.43
N ILE A 201 -3.71 -7.00 11.72
CA ILE A 201 -2.48 -7.61 12.25
C ILE A 201 -1.89 -6.75 13.37
N ALA A 202 -1.77 -5.44 13.16
CA ALA A 202 -1.26 -4.54 14.20
C ALA A 202 -2.17 -4.53 15.45
N TRP A 203 -3.49 -4.56 15.28
CA TRP A 203 -4.43 -4.61 16.39
C TRP A 203 -4.33 -5.93 17.15
N LEU A 204 -4.29 -7.07 16.44
CA LEU A 204 -4.07 -8.40 17.04
C LEU A 204 -2.72 -8.47 17.75
N ALA A 205 -1.67 -7.84 17.22
CA ALA A 205 -0.36 -7.77 17.86
C ALA A 205 -0.44 -6.97 19.16
N LEU A 206 -1.12 -5.82 19.16
CA LEU A 206 -1.37 -5.04 20.38
C LEU A 206 -2.16 -5.85 21.42
N ARG A 207 -3.19 -6.59 21.00
CA ARG A 207 -3.99 -7.48 21.88
C ARG A 207 -3.12 -8.56 22.52
N LEU A 208 -2.34 -9.27 21.70
CA LEU A 208 -1.43 -10.32 22.14
C LEU A 208 -0.37 -9.77 23.11
N LEU A 209 0.29 -8.67 22.77
CA LEU A 209 1.36 -8.09 23.58
C LEU A 209 0.85 -7.49 24.89
N ARG A 210 -0.36 -6.92 24.90
CA ARG A 210 -0.98 -6.37 26.11
C ARG A 210 -1.47 -7.46 27.06
N THR A 211 -2.13 -8.49 26.53
CA THR A 211 -2.77 -9.53 27.35
C THR A 211 -1.88 -10.72 27.68
N GLY A 212 -0.86 -10.99 26.85
CA GLY A 212 -0.07 -12.20 26.91
C GLY A 212 -0.84 -13.49 26.57
N ASP A 213 -2.11 -13.38 26.15
CA ASP A 213 -2.95 -14.54 25.85
C ASP A 213 -2.62 -15.12 24.46
N GLY A 214 -2.03 -16.32 24.44
CA GLY A 214 -1.67 -17.00 23.21
C GLY A 214 -2.86 -17.30 22.28
N ARG A 215 -4.11 -17.26 22.76
CA ARG A 215 -5.31 -17.53 21.95
C ARG A 215 -5.56 -16.51 20.83
N TRP A 216 -4.85 -15.38 20.82
CA TRP A 216 -4.86 -14.43 19.71
C TRP A 216 -4.06 -14.90 18.49
N TRP A 217 -3.15 -15.87 18.66
CA TRP A 217 -2.31 -16.36 17.56
C TRP A 217 -3.08 -17.00 16.41
N PRO A 218 -4.07 -17.88 16.59
CA PRO A 218 -4.86 -18.38 15.47
C PRO A 218 -5.46 -17.28 14.60
N ALA A 219 -6.05 -16.24 15.21
CA ALA A 219 -6.56 -15.09 14.48
C ALA A 219 -5.45 -14.33 13.75
N MET A 220 -4.27 -14.19 14.36
CA MET A 220 -3.09 -13.63 13.69
C MET A 220 -2.67 -14.46 12.48
N GLY A 221 -2.63 -15.79 12.61
CA GLY A 221 -2.25 -16.70 11.53
C GLY A 221 -3.21 -16.62 10.33
N VAL A 222 -4.52 -16.54 10.61
CA VAL A 222 -5.54 -16.28 9.58
C VAL A 222 -5.34 -14.91 8.93
N ALA A 223 -5.19 -13.85 9.73
CA ALA A 223 -5.01 -12.50 9.19
C ALA A 223 -3.77 -12.39 8.29
N VAL A 224 -2.63 -12.96 8.70
CA VAL A 224 -1.41 -12.99 7.89
C VAL A 224 -1.59 -13.87 6.64
N GLY A 225 -2.23 -15.04 6.76
CA GLY A 225 -2.48 -15.92 5.62
C GLY A 225 -3.38 -15.29 4.56
N VAL A 226 -4.47 -14.65 4.99
CA VAL A 226 -5.37 -13.89 4.10
C VAL A 226 -4.65 -12.68 3.49
N ALA A 227 -3.81 -11.99 4.26
CA ALA A 227 -3.00 -10.90 3.74
C ALA A 227 -1.99 -11.36 2.68
N LEU A 228 -1.35 -12.52 2.85
CA LEU A 228 -0.49 -13.13 1.82
C LEU A 228 -1.28 -13.49 0.55
N PHE A 229 -2.56 -13.81 0.70
CA PHE A 229 -3.52 -14.02 -0.40
C PHE A 229 -3.94 -12.73 -1.10
N ASN A 230 -3.60 -11.57 -0.55
CA ASN A 230 -3.83 -10.26 -1.16
C ASN A 230 -2.55 -9.65 -1.74
N LYS A 231 -1.46 -9.67 -0.96
CA LYS A 231 -0.16 -9.11 -1.33
C LYS A 231 0.95 -9.70 -0.46
N HIS A 232 2.04 -10.18 -1.07
CA HIS A 232 3.19 -10.72 -0.31
C HIS A 232 3.91 -9.67 0.55
N LEU A 233 3.64 -8.39 0.31
CA LEU A 233 4.18 -7.25 1.05
C LEU A 233 3.97 -7.36 2.57
N VAL A 234 2.90 -8.03 3.03
CA VAL A 234 2.65 -8.26 4.47
C VAL A 234 3.81 -8.99 5.17
N ALA A 235 4.63 -9.74 4.44
CA ALA A 235 5.82 -10.37 4.98
C ALA A 235 6.77 -9.33 5.63
N LEU A 236 6.87 -8.12 5.09
CA LEU A 236 7.65 -7.02 5.68
C LEU A 236 7.13 -6.64 7.07
N LEU A 237 5.80 -6.49 7.21
CA LEU A 237 5.18 -6.20 8.50
C LEU A 237 5.46 -7.32 9.52
N VAL A 238 5.27 -8.57 9.11
CA VAL A 238 5.47 -9.74 9.99
C VAL A 238 6.92 -9.84 10.44
N VAL A 239 7.88 -9.73 9.51
CA VAL A 239 9.31 -9.75 9.83
C VAL A 239 9.68 -8.59 10.75
N ALA A 240 9.21 -7.37 10.48
CA ALA A 240 9.48 -6.22 11.33
C ALA A 240 8.91 -6.38 12.74
N LEU A 241 7.67 -6.88 12.88
CA LEU A 241 7.06 -7.17 14.18
C LEU A 241 7.82 -8.28 14.93
N LEU A 242 8.17 -9.38 14.25
CA LEU A 242 8.94 -10.48 14.85
C LEU A 242 10.31 -9.99 15.31
N ALA A 243 11.05 -9.26 14.46
CA ALA A 243 12.34 -8.68 14.82
C ALA A 243 12.22 -7.73 16.02
N ALA A 244 11.20 -6.88 16.05
CA ALA A 244 10.97 -5.95 17.15
C ALA A 244 10.58 -6.68 18.46
N VAL A 245 9.76 -7.74 18.40
CA VAL A 245 9.42 -8.57 19.57
C VAL A 245 10.64 -9.35 20.07
N LEU A 246 11.48 -9.85 19.17
CA LEU A 246 12.73 -10.53 19.53
C LEU A 246 13.73 -9.56 20.18
N ALA A 247 13.81 -8.31 19.71
CA ALA A 247 14.71 -7.30 20.28
C ALA A 247 14.20 -6.77 21.62
N LEU A 248 12.91 -6.42 21.71
CA LEU A 248 12.35 -5.64 22.83
C LEU A 248 11.50 -6.46 23.81
N GLY A 249 11.07 -7.65 23.41
CA GLY A 249 10.14 -8.49 24.18
C GLY A 249 8.69 -7.99 24.17
N PRO A 250 7.77 -8.71 24.83
CA PRO A 250 8.00 -9.96 25.57
C PRO A 250 8.16 -11.19 24.65
N ARG A 251 9.33 -11.86 24.67
CA ARG A 251 9.62 -13.04 23.82
C ARG A 251 8.78 -14.28 24.17
N GLY A 252 8.19 -14.30 25.36
CA GLY A 252 7.33 -15.39 25.83
C GLY A 252 6.12 -15.61 24.92
N VAL A 253 5.62 -14.57 24.25
CA VAL A 253 4.47 -14.68 23.33
C VAL A 253 4.78 -15.55 22.11
N LEU A 254 6.06 -15.72 21.75
CA LEU A 254 6.50 -16.54 20.62
C LEU A 254 6.66 -18.03 21.00
N ARG A 255 6.27 -18.42 22.22
CA ARG A 255 6.39 -19.80 22.70
C ARG A 255 5.04 -20.49 22.76
N GLY A 256 5.08 -21.81 22.57
CA GLY A 256 3.94 -22.69 22.80
C GLY A 256 3.09 -23.00 21.56
N ARG A 257 2.09 -23.86 21.77
CA ARG A 257 1.28 -24.46 20.70
C ARG A 257 0.49 -23.45 19.85
N TRP A 258 0.11 -22.32 20.45
CA TRP A 258 -0.69 -21.32 19.75
C TRP A 258 0.09 -20.58 18.68
N PHE A 259 1.34 -20.21 18.97
CA PHE A 259 2.25 -19.62 17.97
C PHE A 259 2.52 -20.60 16.83
N ALA A 260 2.85 -21.86 17.15
CA ALA A 260 3.03 -22.91 16.14
C ALA A 260 1.75 -23.11 15.29
N GLY A 261 0.57 -23.08 15.93
CA GLY A 261 -0.72 -23.13 15.24
C GLY A 261 -0.93 -21.96 14.28
N ALA A 262 -0.54 -20.74 14.65
CA ALA A 262 -0.59 -19.59 13.73
C ALA A 262 0.31 -19.77 12.51
N VAL A 263 1.56 -20.23 12.71
CA VAL A 263 2.50 -20.51 11.62
C VAL A 263 1.91 -21.57 10.68
N LEU A 264 1.33 -22.64 11.22
CA LEU A 264 0.68 -23.68 10.41
C LEU A 264 -0.51 -23.13 9.62
N ILE A 265 -1.39 -22.34 10.26
CA ILE A 265 -2.53 -21.71 9.59
C ILE A 265 -2.06 -20.79 8.46
N THR A 266 -1.08 -19.92 8.72
CA THR A 266 -0.51 -19.05 7.70
C THR A 266 0.09 -19.83 6.54
N ALA A 267 0.83 -20.90 6.83
CA ALA A 267 1.42 -21.74 5.79
C ALA A 267 0.35 -22.42 4.94
N VAL A 268 -0.65 -23.06 5.56
CA VAL A 268 -1.76 -23.71 4.83
C VAL A 268 -2.49 -22.72 3.93
N LEU A 269 -2.76 -21.52 4.44
CA LEU A 269 -3.38 -20.48 3.65
C LEU A 269 -2.47 -20.05 2.51
N ALA A 270 -1.18 -19.76 2.73
CA ALA A 270 -0.28 -19.23 1.69
C ALA A 270 0.10 -20.24 0.59
N VAL A 271 0.05 -21.54 0.87
CA VAL A 271 0.57 -22.61 -0.03
C VAL A 271 0.00 -22.57 -1.45
N PRO A 272 -1.31 -22.44 -1.72
CA PRO A 272 -1.82 -22.50 -3.08
C PRO A 272 -1.24 -21.41 -3.99
N ASN A 273 -1.11 -20.18 -3.48
CA ASN A 273 -0.52 -19.09 -4.23
C ASN A 273 1.00 -19.25 -4.40
N LEU A 274 1.71 -19.78 -3.38
CA LEU A 274 3.15 -20.06 -3.49
C LEU A 274 3.45 -21.15 -4.53
N LEU A 275 2.63 -22.21 -4.58
CA LEU A 275 2.75 -23.24 -5.63
C LEU A 275 2.50 -22.63 -7.00
N TRP A 276 1.46 -21.80 -7.13
CA TRP A 276 1.20 -21.09 -8.38
C TRP A 276 2.38 -20.22 -8.82
N GLN A 277 3.03 -19.48 -7.91
CA GLN A 277 4.23 -18.70 -8.22
C GLN A 277 5.38 -19.58 -8.71
N ILE A 278 5.59 -20.75 -8.11
CA ILE A 278 6.63 -21.70 -8.53
C ILE A 278 6.36 -22.21 -9.95
N ASP A 279 5.11 -22.57 -10.24
CA ASP A 279 4.71 -23.12 -11.54
C ASP A 279 4.74 -22.07 -12.68
N HIS A 280 4.87 -20.78 -12.35
CA HIS A 280 4.89 -19.66 -13.31
C HIS A 280 6.19 -18.84 -13.28
N ASP A 281 7.28 -19.41 -12.74
CA ASP A 281 8.61 -18.78 -12.69
C ASP A 281 8.68 -17.45 -11.90
N TRP A 282 7.91 -17.35 -10.80
CA TRP A 282 7.90 -16.20 -9.87
C TRP A 282 7.60 -14.84 -10.54
N PRO A 283 6.46 -14.71 -11.24
CA PRO A 283 6.19 -13.52 -12.03
C PRO A 283 6.12 -12.24 -11.18
N GLN A 284 5.60 -12.31 -9.95
CA GLN A 284 5.54 -11.14 -9.05
C GLN A 284 6.92 -10.63 -8.65
N TRP A 285 7.92 -11.50 -8.61
CA TRP A 285 9.31 -11.11 -8.36
C TRP A 285 9.90 -10.36 -9.55
N THR A 286 9.53 -10.75 -10.77
CA THR A 286 9.89 -10.04 -12.00
C THR A 286 9.27 -8.64 -12.02
N VAL A 287 7.97 -8.52 -11.70
CA VAL A 287 7.29 -7.22 -11.58
C VAL A 287 7.95 -6.35 -10.50
N ALA A 288 8.22 -6.91 -9.32
CA ALA A 288 8.83 -6.17 -8.22
C ALA A 288 10.24 -5.64 -8.57
N LYS A 289 11.01 -6.38 -9.39
CA LYS A 289 12.29 -5.90 -9.91
C LYS A 289 12.11 -4.76 -10.92
N GLY A 290 11.17 -4.87 -11.86
CA GLY A 290 10.85 -3.81 -12.82
C GLY A 290 10.52 -2.49 -12.11
N ILE A 291 9.61 -2.54 -11.12
CA ILE A 291 9.28 -1.38 -10.28
C ILE A 291 10.53 -0.80 -9.59
N ALA A 292 11.40 -1.65 -9.04
CA ALA A 292 12.59 -1.19 -8.33
C ALA A 292 13.65 -0.58 -9.26
N GLU A 293 13.72 -1.03 -10.51
CA GLU A 293 14.65 -0.53 -11.53
C GLU A 293 14.17 0.79 -12.12
N ASP A 294 12.89 0.87 -12.51
CA ASP A 294 12.33 2.04 -13.20
C ASP A 294 11.93 3.16 -12.22
N ASP A 295 11.20 2.82 -11.16
CA ASP A 295 10.66 3.82 -10.22
C ASP A 295 11.48 3.93 -8.93
N GLY A 296 12.38 2.99 -8.66
CA GLY A 296 13.02 2.86 -7.35
C GLY A 296 13.80 4.11 -6.92
N THR A 297 14.34 4.89 -7.84
CA THR A 297 15.02 6.15 -7.50
C THR A 297 14.01 7.20 -7.05
N ALA A 298 12.94 7.42 -7.81
CA ALA A 298 11.87 8.35 -7.46
C ALA A 298 11.16 7.94 -6.16
N ASN A 299 10.89 6.65 -5.99
CA ASN A 299 10.29 6.09 -4.77
C ASN A 299 11.16 6.39 -3.55
N ARG A 300 12.48 6.23 -3.64
CA ARG A 300 13.41 6.52 -2.53
C ARG A 300 13.50 8.00 -2.21
N THR A 301 13.59 8.86 -3.22
CA THR A 301 13.71 10.32 -3.01
C THR A 301 12.43 10.90 -2.42
N MET A 302 11.27 10.44 -2.88
CA MET A 302 9.97 10.92 -2.42
C MET A 302 9.43 10.21 -1.17
N PHE A 303 10.09 9.13 -0.72
CA PHE A 303 9.61 8.32 0.40
C PHE A 303 9.29 9.15 1.66
N VAL A 304 10.26 9.93 2.14
CA VAL A 304 10.11 10.70 3.38
C VAL A 304 9.08 11.82 3.24
N PRO A 305 9.12 12.68 2.19
CA PRO A 305 8.05 13.65 1.94
C PRO A 305 6.66 13.01 1.94
N LEU A 306 6.50 11.87 1.27
CA LEU A 306 5.21 11.18 1.17
C LEU A 306 4.74 10.58 2.51
N GLN A 307 5.63 10.16 3.41
CA GLN A 307 5.24 9.78 4.79
C GLN A 307 4.59 10.95 5.55
N LEU A 308 4.96 12.19 5.24
CA LEU A 308 4.42 13.38 5.92
C LEU A 308 3.08 13.83 5.32
N VAL A 309 2.89 13.60 4.02
CA VAL A 309 1.76 14.17 3.27
C VAL A 309 0.59 13.19 3.13
N LEU A 310 0.83 11.90 2.86
CA LEU A 310 -0.21 10.96 2.39
C LEU A 310 -1.32 10.67 3.43
N LEU A 311 -1.04 10.77 4.74
CA LEU A 311 -2.12 10.79 5.74
C LEU A 311 -2.73 12.18 5.87
N SER A 312 -1.87 13.14 6.22
CA SER A 312 -2.12 14.59 6.26
C SER A 312 -0.90 15.23 6.95
N PRO A 313 -0.35 16.34 6.42
CA PRO A 313 0.69 17.11 7.11
C PRO A 313 0.27 17.52 8.54
N LEU A 314 -1.03 17.75 8.76
CA LEU A 314 -1.57 18.16 10.05
C LEU A 314 -1.63 17.02 11.07
N PHE A 315 -1.49 15.76 10.64
CA PHE A 315 -1.40 14.60 11.52
C PHE A 315 0.03 14.29 11.94
N VAL A 316 1.04 14.98 11.38
CA VAL A 316 2.45 14.81 11.73
C VAL A 316 2.73 14.93 13.23
N PRO A 317 2.29 16.00 13.91
CA PRO A 317 2.48 16.11 15.34
C PRO A 317 1.79 14.98 16.13
N ILE A 318 0.65 14.47 15.64
CA ILE A 318 -0.14 13.45 16.33
C ILE A 318 0.58 12.11 16.28
N TRP A 319 0.97 11.62 15.09
CA TRP A 319 1.63 10.32 14.99
C TRP A 319 3.04 10.33 15.60
N ILE A 320 3.76 11.48 15.56
CA ILE A 320 5.02 11.63 16.29
C ILE A 320 4.78 11.54 17.80
N ALA A 321 3.75 12.22 18.33
CA ALA A 321 3.39 12.11 19.74
C ALA A 321 3.02 10.67 20.13
N GLY A 322 2.36 9.93 19.25
CA GLY A 322 2.06 8.52 19.43
C GLY A 322 3.30 7.63 19.47
N LEU A 323 4.22 7.80 18.51
CA LEU A 323 5.50 7.09 18.50
C LEU A 323 6.30 7.35 19.77
N VAL A 324 6.45 8.63 20.16
CA VAL A 324 7.14 9.01 21.39
C VAL A 324 6.47 8.41 22.61
N ARG A 325 5.14 8.42 22.68
CA ARG A 325 4.37 7.84 23.79
C ARG A 325 4.59 6.33 23.89
N MET A 326 4.47 5.57 22.80
CA MET A 326 4.68 4.13 22.81
C MET A 326 6.12 3.74 23.20
N LEU A 327 7.11 4.55 22.83
CA LEU A 327 8.51 4.30 23.17
C LEU A 327 8.87 4.70 24.61
N ARG A 328 8.35 5.85 25.09
CA ARG A 328 8.79 6.45 26.36
C ARG A 328 7.86 6.19 27.55
N ASP A 329 6.57 5.99 27.33
CA ASP A 329 5.61 5.77 28.41
C ASP A 329 5.80 4.38 29.04
N ALA A 330 6.12 4.35 30.34
CA ALA A 330 6.36 3.11 31.07
C ALA A 330 5.12 2.19 31.09
N ALA A 331 3.91 2.77 31.04
CA ALA A 331 2.66 2.02 31.00
C ALA A 331 2.41 1.32 29.65
N LEU A 332 3.07 1.78 28.58
CA LEU A 332 2.92 1.24 27.23
C LEU A 332 4.17 0.48 26.74
N ARG A 333 5.07 0.07 27.63
CA ARG A 333 6.28 -0.69 27.24
C ARG A 333 5.97 -1.94 26.41
N TRP A 334 4.82 -2.57 26.65
CA TRP A 334 4.34 -3.74 25.90
C TRP A 334 4.06 -3.44 24.42
N SER A 335 3.78 -2.19 24.03
CA SER A 335 3.46 -1.81 22.66
C SER A 335 4.69 -1.38 21.84
N ARG A 336 5.86 -1.26 22.47
CA ARG A 336 7.12 -0.86 21.80
C ARG A 336 7.46 -1.67 20.55
N PRO A 337 7.26 -3.01 20.49
CA PRO A 337 7.51 -3.75 19.27
C PRO A 337 6.70 -3.25 18.07
N VAL A 338 5.43 -2.91 18.28
CA VAL A 338 4.55 -2.36 17.23
C VAL A 338 5.01 -0.97 16.81
N ALA A 339 5.44 -0.14 17.77
CA ALA A 339 6.02 1.17 17.45
C ALA A 339 7.31 1.07 16.61
N MET A 340 8.17 0.10 16.92
CA MET A 340 9.40 -0.14 16.17
C MET A 340 9.20 -0.82 14.83
N ALA A 341 8.08 -1.51 14.62
CA ALA A 341 7.77 -2.06 13.30
C ALA A 341 7.67 -0.96 12.23
N TYR A 342 7.19 0.24 12.57
CA TYR A 342 7.10 1.36 11.62
C TYR A 342 8.46 1.76 11.02
N PRO A 343 9.47 2.20 11.80
CA PRO A 343 10.77 2.56 11.24
C PRO A 343 11.49 1.37 10.59
N LEU A 344 11.27 0.13 11.05
CA LEU A 344 11.83 -1.07 10.42
C LEU A 344 11.23 -1.31 9.03
N VAL A 345 9.90 -1.21 8.89
CA VAL A 345 9.24 -1.31 7.58
C VAL A 345 9.67 -0.15 6.68
N CYS A 346 9.74 1.08 7.18
CA CYS A 346 10.23 2.22 6.39
C CYS A 346 11.66 1.97 5.85
N ALA A 347 12.55 1.46 6.70
CA ALA A 347 13.91 1.12 6.28
C ALA A 347 13.93 0.01 5.22
N ALA A 348 13.10 -1.03 5.39
CA ALA A 348 12.99 -2.12 4.42
C ALA A 348 12.44 -1.63 3.07
N VAL A 349 11.38 -0.81 3.08
CA VAL A 349 10.76 -0.25 1.87
C VAL A 349 11.74 0.68 1.13
N LEU A 350 12.47 1.53 1.85
CA LEU A 350 13.53 2.37 1.27
C LEU A 350 14.64 1.52 0.63
N ALA A 351 15.06 0.44 1.29
CA ALA A 351 16.11 -0.43 0.76
C ALA A 351 15.69 -1.07 -0.57
N ILE A 352 14.48 -1.63 -0.62
CA ILE A 352 13.97 -2.30 -1.83
C ILE A 352 13.43 -1.35 -2.90
N GLY A 353 13.33 -0.04 -2.62
CA GLY A 353 12.79 0.94 -3.58
C GLY A 353 11.27 0.87 -3.72
N GLY A 354 10.56 0.41 -2.69
CA GLY A 354 9.10 0.27 -2.70
C GLY A 354 8.38 1.61 -2.50
N LYS A 355 7.07 1.60 -2.80
CA LYS A 355 6.22 2.80 -2.73
C LYS A 355 6.04 3.27 -1.28
N ALA A 356 6.03 4.58 -1.08
CA ALA A 356 5.97 5.19 0.25
C ALA A 356 4.72 4.75 1.05
N TYR A 357 3.59 4.56 0.37
CA TYR A 357 2.34 4.26 1.05
C TYR A 357 2.33 2.89 1.77
N TYR A 358 3.27 1.99 1.48
CA TYR A 358 3.39 0.67 2.09
C TYR A 358 3.50 0.69 3.64
N ALA A 359 4.04 1.77 4.23
CA ALA A 359 4.20 1.89 5.68
C ALA A 359 3.05 2.63 6.41
N LEU A 360 2.12 3.25 5.66
CA LEU A 360 1.10 4.14 6.23
C LEU A 360 0.11 3.46 7.19
N PRO A 361 -0.27 2.18 7.04
CA PRO A 361 -1.11 1.51 8.04
C PRO A 361 -0.50 1.57 9.45
N LEU A 362 0.82 1.42 9.58
CA LEU A 362 1.50 1.53 10.87
C LEU A 362 1.49 2.97 11.40
N GLN A 363 1.54 3.97 10.53
CA GLN A 363 1.43 5.36 10.92
C GLN A 363 0.04 5.70 11.49
N LEU A 364 -1.04 5.05 11.03
CA LEU A 364 -2.37 5.14 11.64
C LEU A 364 -2.41 4.53 13.05
N VAL A 365 -1.64 3.47 13.32
CA VAL A 365 -1.45 2.94 14.70
C VAL A 365 -0.83 4.01 15.60
N LEU A 366 0.18 4.72 15.07
CA LEU A 366 0.83 5.83 15.78
C LEU A 366 -0.12 7.01 15.99
N VAL A 367 -0.97 7.35 15.00
CA VAL A 367 -2.04 8.34 15.18
C VAL A 367 -2.94 7.95 16.36
N ALA A 368 -3.42 6.70 16.42
CA ALA A 368 -4.26 6.22 17.51
C ALA A 368 -3.60 6.38 18.90
N ALA A 369 -2.31 6.06 19.01
CA ALA A 369 -1.54 6.26 20.24
C ALA A 369 -1.37 7.74 20.60
N GLY A 370 -1.28 8.60 19.59
CA GLY A 370 -1.08 10.05 19.68
C GLY A 370 -2.33 10.86 20.04
N CYS A 371 -3.54 10.33 19.81
CA CYS A 371 -4.77 11.06 20.09
C CYS A 371 -4.92 11.48 21.57
N ALA A 372 -4.51 10.64 22.52
CA ALA A 372 -4.62 10.98 23.95
C ALA A 372 -3.70 12.14 24.38
N PRO A 373 -2.38 12.16 24.09
CA PRO A 373 -1.55 13.32 24.39
C PRO A 373 -2.02 14.58 23.65
N THR A 374 -2.53 14.46 22.41
CA THR A 374 -3.12 15.59 21.67
C THR A 374 -4.31 16.20 22.42
N LEU A 375 -5.25 15.39 22.90
CA LEU A 375 -6.39 15.89 23.67
C LEU A 375 -5.99 16.47 25.04
N ARG A 376 -5.01 15.86 25.72
CA ARG A 376 -4.47 16.42 26.97
C ARG A 376 -3.85 17.80 26.76
N TRP A 377 -3.08 17.97 25.68
CA TRP A 377 -2.48 19.25 25.31
C TRP A 377 -3.53 20.30 24.91
N ALA A 378 -4.58 19.86 24.20
CA ALA A 378 -5.69 20.72 23.79
C ALA A 378 -6.50 21.24 24.99
N GLY A 379 -6.62 20.45 26.07
CA GLY A 379 -7.38 20.79 27.26
C GLY A 379 -8.89 20.56 27.08
N HIS A 380 -9.73 21.38 27.73
CA HIS A 380 -11.18 21.20 27.63
C HIS A 380 -11.70 21.56 26.23
N LEU A 381 -12.32 20.59 25.58
CA LEU A 381 -12.92 20.75 24.24
C LEU A 381 -13.83 22.00 24.22
N TRP A 382 -13.75 22.80 23.15
CA TRP A 382 -14.52 24.03 22.92
C TRP A 382 -14.19 25.28 23.75
N ARG A 383 -13.42 25.16 24.84
CA ARG A 383 -13.10 26.30 25.72
C ARG A 383 -11.72 26.91 25.46
N THR A 384 -10.80 26.15 24.90
CA THR A 384 -9.42 26.60 24.65
C THR A 384 -9.19 26.87 23.17
N ALA A 385 -8.29 27.81 22.86
CA ALA A 385 -7.83 28.04 21.49
C ALA A 385 -7.18 26.77 20.88
N ARG A 386 -6.51 25.96 21.72
CA ARG A 386 -5.85 24.71 21.31
C ARG A 386 -6.85 23.63 20.89
N ALA A 387 -8.00 23.51 21.57
CA ALA A 387 -9.06 22.59 21.15
C ALA A 387 -9.66 23.00 19.81
N LYS A 388 -9.88 24.31 19.58
CA LYS A 388 -10.33 24.84 18.28
C LYS A 388 -9.31 24.54 17.18
N LEU A 389 -8.01 24.63 17.48
CA LEU A 389 -6.95 24.28 16.53
C LEU A 389 -6.96 22.79 16.14
N VAL A 390 -7.17 21.86 17.08
CA VAL A 390 -7.29 20.43 16.75
C VAL A 390 -8.50 20.17 15.86
N ILE A 391 -9.66 20.78 16.17
CA ILE A 391 -10.87 20.66 15.35
C ILE A 391 -10.62 21.24 13.95
N ALA A 392 -10.05 22.44 13.86
CA ALA A 392 -9.71 23.06 12.59
C ALA A 392 -8.74 22.19 11.79
N ALA A 393 -7.73 21.58 12.43
CA ALA A 393 -6.78 20.70 11.76
C ALA A 393 -7.46 19.45 11.15
N VAL A 394 -8.42 18.86 11.86
CA VAL A 394 -9.22 17.73 11.34
C VAL A 394 -10.10 18.18 10.17
N LEU A 395 -10.80 19.31 10.28
CA LEU A 395 -11.66 19.83 9.21
C LEU A 395 -10.89 20.25 7.96
N VAL A 396 -9.74 20.91 8.14
CA VAL A 396 -8.86 21.28 7.02
C VAL A 396 -8.28 20.04 6.36
N SER A 397 -7.88 19.03 7.14
CA SER A 397 -7.44 17.74 6.58
C SER A 397 -8.56 17.07 5.77
N ALA A 398 -9.80 17.08 6.29
CA ALA A 398 -10.95 16.51 5.59
C ALA A 398 -11.20 17.21 4.24
N ALA A 399 -11.24 18.54 4.24
CA ALA A 399 -11.47 19.31 3.03
C ALA A 399 -10.34 19.13 2.01
N PHE A 400 -9.08 19.25 2.44
CA PHE A 400 -7.93 19.11 1.56
C PHE A 400 -7.81 17.69 1.00
N ASN A 401 -7.86 16.67 1.85
CA ASN A 401 -7.74 15.28 1.42
C ASN A 401 -8.91 14.85 0.54
N ALA A 402 -10.14 15.33 0.81
CA ALA A 402 -11.28 15.05 -0.08
C ALA A 402 -11.04 15.59 -1.49
N VAL A 403 -10.47 16.79 -1.65
CA VAL A 403 -10.15 17.34 -2.98
C VAL A 403 -9.08 16.52 -3.71
N ILE A 404 -8.06 16.05 -2.99
CA ILE A 404 -6.93 15.33 -3.59
C ILE A 404 -7.24 13.85 -3.88
N THR A 405 -8.15 13.23 -3.12
CA THR A 405 -8.37 11.77 -3.17
C THR A 405 -9.75 11.34 -3.63
N LEU A 406 -10.74 12.24 -3.59
CA LEU A 406 -12.12 11.94 -3.99
C LEU A 406 -12.55 12.83 -5.17
N PRO A 407 -13.49 12.34 -6.01
CA PRO A 407 -13.98 13.02 -7.21
C PRO A 407 -15.00 14.13 -6.86
N VAL A 408 -14.60 15.04 -5.97
CA VAL A 408 -15.45 16.14 -5.52
C VAL A 408 -15.54 17.26 -6.56
N LEU A 409 -14.50 17.39 -7.40
CA LEU A 409 -14.44 18.34 -8.51
C LEU A 409 -15.04 17.74 -9.80
N PRO A 410 -15.48 18.56 -10.75
CA PRO A 410 -15.79 18.07 -12.10
C PRO A 410 -14.51 17.61 -12.82
N ALA A 411 -14.66 16.74 -13.82
CA ALA A 411 -13.52 16.10 -14.50
C ALA A 411 -12.58 17.10 -15.21
N ASP A 412 -13.14 18.18 -15.74
CA ASP A 412 -12.41 19.28 -16.41
C ASP A 412 -11.61 20.18 -15.44
N ALA A 413 -11.71 19.94 -14.12
CA ALA A 413 -10.96 20.66 -13.10
C ALA A 413 -9.91 19.78 -12.39
N LEU A 414 -9.51 18.67 -13.02
CA LEU A 414 -8.59 17.69 -12.43
C LEU A 414 -7.10 18.05 -12.52
N ASP A 415 -6.71 19.11 -13.23
CA ASP A 415 -5.30 19.53 -13.34
C ASP A 415 -4.59 19.64 -12.00
N PHE A 416 -5.22 20.30 -11.02
CA PHE A 416 -4.64 20.52 -9.70
C PHE A 416 -4.54 19.22 -8.88
N PRO A 417 -5.62 18.42 -8.71
CA PRO A 417 -5.53 17.12 -8.07
C PRO A 417 -4.53 16.17 -8.75
N ASN A 418 -4.54 16.07 -10.09
CA ASN A 418 -3.68 15.15 -10.83
C ASN A 418 -2.19 15.51 -10.73
N ALA A 419 -1.86 16.79 -10.59
CA ALA A 419 -0.48 17.23 -10.32
C ALA A 419 0.07 16.70 -8.98
N VAL A 420 -0.80 16.35 -8.04
CA VAL A 420 -0.44 15.77 -6.74
C VAL A 420 -0.67 14.26 -6.71
N ASN A 421 -1.75 13.80 -7.35
CA ASN A 421 -2.25 12.44 -7.30
C ASN A 421 -3.01 12.10 -8.59
N LYS A 422 -2.34 11.40 -9.53
CA LYS A 422 -2.89 11.10 -10.87
C LYS A 422 -4.09 10.15 -10.86
N GLU A 423 -4.31 9.41 -9.78
CA GLU A 423 -5.28 8.32 -9.66
C GLU A 423 -6.75 8.73 -9.94
N GLN A 424 -7.09 10.02 -9.90
CA GLN A 424 -8.40 10.51 -10.31
C GLN A 424 -8.54 10.63 -11.83
N GLY A 425 -7.50 11.10 -12.52
CA GLY A 425 -7.46 11.21 -13.98
C GLY A 425 -7.53 9.85 -14.69
N GLU A 426 -6.91 8.82 -14.09
CA GLU A 426 -6.93 7.44 -14.58
C GLU A 426 -8.32 6.75 -14.50
N GLN A 427 -9.36 7.49 -14.12
CA GLN A 427 -10.75 7.04 -14.11
C GLN A 427 -11.59 7.62 -15.26
N VAL A 428 -11.00 8.49 -16.08
CA VAL A 428 -11.71 9.29 -17.11
C VAL A 428 -11.36 8.77 -18.50
N GLY A 429 -12.34 8.70 -19.41
CA GLY A 429 -12.09 8.45 -20.84
C GLY A 429 -12.20 7.00 -21.32
N TRP A 430 -12.49 6.03 -20.45
CA TRP A 430 -12.54 4.61 -20.85
C TRP A 430 -13.67 4.28 -21.85
N PRO A 431 -14.92 4.79 -21.69
CA PRO A 431 -15.95 4.63 -22.71
C PRO A 431 -15.55 5.28 -24.05
N GLU A 432 -14.93 6.46 -24.00
CA GLU A 432 -14.46 7.20 -25.18
C GLU A 432 -13.34 6.43 -25.92
N LEU A 433 -12.42 5.79 -25.19
CA LEU A 433 -11.42 4.88 -25.77
C LEU A 433 -12.11 3.73 -26.50
N ALA A 434 -13.09 3.08 -25.86
CA ALA A 434 -13.83 1.98 -26.48
C ALA A 434 -14.65 2.44 -27.70
N ASP A 435 -15.23 3.65 -27.67
CA ASP A 435 -15.95 4.26 -28.79
C ASP A 435 -15.03 4.53 -29.98
N THR A 436 -13.83 5.08 -29.76
CA THR A 436 -12.83 5.31 -30.81
C THR A 436 -12.40 3.99 -31.45
N VAL A 437 -12.12 2.96 -30.64
CA VAL A 437 -11.73 1.64 -31.14
C VAL A 437 -12.87 0.98 -31.93
N ALA A 438 -14.11 1.07 -31.44
CA ALA A 438 -15.30 0.58 -32.14
C ALA A 438 -15.53 1.29 -33.47
N ALA A 439 -15.36 2.61 -33.52
CA ALA A 439 -15.50 3.39 -34.75
C ALA A 439 -14.50 2.95 -35.83
N VAL A 440 -13.29 2.54 -35.45
CA VAL A 440 -12.29 1.98 -36.39
C VAL A 440 -12.60 0.53 -36.75
N TRP A 441 -13.00 -0.29 -35.76
CA TRP A 441 -13.38 -1.69 -35.99
C TRP A 441 -14.48 -1.82 -37.05
N HIS A 442 -15.52 -0.98 -36.98
CA HIS A 442 -16.62 -0.98 -37.92
C HIS A 442 -16.25 -0.52 -39.34
N GLN A 443 -15.05 0.02 -39.54
CA GLN A 443 -14.50 0.33 -40.88
C GLN A 443 -13.77 -0.87 -41.51
N ILE A 444 -13.47 -1.92 -40.73
CA ILE A 444 -12.88 -3.16 -41.27
C ILE A 444 -13.96 -3.88 -42.11
N PRO A 445 -13.66 -4.27 -43.36
CA PRO A 445 -14.60 -5.00 -44.21
C PRO A 445 -15.17 -6.25 -43.50
N ALA A 446 -16.48 -6.47 -43.65
CA ALA A 446 -17.19 -7.53 -42.92
C ALA A 446 -16.66 -8.95 -43.20
N ASP A 447 -16.04 -9.19 -44.36
CA ASP A 447 -15.38 -10.45 -44.73
C ASP A 447 -14.02 -10.66 -44.02
N GLN A 448 -13.44 -9.59 -43.48
CA GLN A 448 -12.16 -9.61 -42.77
C GLN A 448 -12.35 -9.63 -41.24
N GLN A 449 -13.44 -9.06 -40.71
CA GLN A 449 -13.73 -8.99 -39.28
C GLN A 449 -13.60 -10.34 -38.54
N PRO A 450 -14.07 -11.49 -39.08
CA PRO A 450 -13.93 -12.78 -38.40
C PRO A 450 -12.47 -13.25 -38.19
N ARG A 451 -11.52 -12.65 -38.91
CA ARG A 451 -10.08 -12.94 -38.81
C ARG A 451 -9.30 -11.78 -38.20
N ALA A 452 -9.96 -10.67 -37.89
CA ALA A 452 -9.34 -9.49 -37.33
C ALA A 452 -9.19 -9.61 -35.80
N VAL A 453 -8.23 -8.88 -35.25
CA VAL A 453 -7.89 -8.91 -33.82
C VAL A 453 -7.85 -7.50 -33.26
N VAL A 454 -8.38 -7.31 -32.05
CA VAL A 454 -8.12 -6.13 -31.22
C VAL A 454 -7.00 -6.48 -30.24
N PHE A 455 -5.87 -5.77 -30.35
CA PHE A 455 -4.70 -5.97 -29.50
C PHE A 455 -4.43 -4.70 -28.70
N ALA A 456 -4.54 -4.79 -27.38
CA ALA A 456 -4.26 -3.71 -26.45
C ALA A 456 -2.80 -3.78 -25.97
N GLY A 457 -2.13 -2.65 -25.97
CA GLY A 457 -0.77 -2.46 -25.52
C GLY A 457 -0.66 -2.72 -24.02
N ASN A 458 -1.60 -2.23 -23.21
CA ASN A 458 -1.54 -2.37 -21.76
C ASN A 458 -2.80 -3.01 -21.13
N TYR A 459 -2.73 -3.37 -19.83
CA TYR A 459 -3.82 -4.07 -19.15
C TYR A 459 -5.04 -3.17 -18.87
N GLY A 460 -4.84 -1.85 -18.77
CA GLY A 460 -5.90 -0.86 -18.62
C GLY A 460 -6.71 -0.71 -19.90
N GLU A 461 -6.02 -0.53 -21.03
CA GLU A 461 -6.63 -0.57 -22.37
C GLU A 461 -7.40 -1.89 -22.61
N ALA A 462 -6.77 -3.02 -22.31
CA ALA A 462 -7.37 -4.35 -22.47
C ALA A 462 -8.61 -4.52 -21.58
N GLY A 463 -8.51 -4.13 -20.31
CA GLY A 463 -9.63 -4.16 -19.36
C GLY A 463 -10.78 -3.24 -19.78
N ALA A 464 -10.48 -2.05 -20.29
CA ALA A 464 -11.49 -1.12 -20.81
C ALA A 464 -12.23 -1.71 -22.01
N LEU A 465 -11.50 -2.32 -22.95
CA LEU A 465 -12.08 -2.93 -24.13
C LEU A 465 -12.88 -4.20 -23.79
N ALA A 466 -12.46 -4.98 -22.81
CA ALA A 466 -13.22 -6.12 -22.32
C ALA A 466 -14.52 -5.67 -21.65
N GLN A 467 -14.47 -4.59 -20.86
CA GLN A 467 -15.63 -4.05 -20.14
C GLN A 467 -16.64 -3.36 -21.07
N PHE A 468 -16.17 -2.47 -21.94
CA PHE A 468 -17.04 -1.56 -22.71
C PHE A 468 -17.20 -1.95 -24.19
N GLY A 469 -16.35 -2.85 -24.69
CA GLY A 469 -16.35 -3.30 -26.07
C GLY A 469 -17.54 -4.19 -26.48
N PRO A 470 -18.03 -5.11 -25.64
CA PRO A 470 -19.15 -5.98 -26.01
C PRO A 470 -20.41 -5.21 -26.43
N GLU A 471 -20.78 -4.16 -25.70
CA GLU A 471 -21.92 -3.29 -26.04
C GLU A 471 -21.73 -2.54 -27.37
N ARG A 472 -20.48 -2.38 -27.81
CA ARG A 472 -20.08 -1.70 -29.05
C ARG A 472 -19.84 -2.66 -30.22
N GLY A 473 -20.02 -3.96 -30.01
CA GLY A 473 -19.78 -5.00 -31.02
C GLY A 473 -18.30 -5.29 -31.29
N LEU A 474 -17.42 -4.96 -30.35
CA LEU A 474 -16.01 -5.37 -30.41
C LEU A 474 -15.85 -6.84 -29.97
N PRO A 475 -14.89 -7.58 -30.54
CA PRO A 475 -14.49 -8.88 -30.01
C PRO A 475 -13.72 -8.71 -28.69
N GLU A 476 -13.52 -9.82 -27.98
CA GLU A 476 -12.63 -9.86 -26.82
C GLU A 476 -11.22 -9.36 -27.19
N PRO A 477 -10.64 -8.41 -26.43
CA PRO A 477 -9.31 -7.90 -26.69
C PRO A 477 -8.23 -8.89 -26.22
N TYR A 478 -7.06 -8.81 -26.85
CA TYR A 478 -5.87 -9.53 -26.43
C TYR A 478 -4.81 -8.55 -25.96
N SER A 479 -4.02 -8.93 -24.95
CA SER A 479 -2.85 -8.15 -24.55
C SER A 479 -1.72 -9.05 -24.10
N GLY A 480 -0.49 -8.66 -24.46
CA GLY A 480 0.71 -9.28 -23.92
C GLY A 480 1.10 -8.76 -22.53
N HIS A 481 0.34 -7.84 -21.92
CA HIS A 481 0.72 -7.19 -20.67
C HIS A 481 0.10 -7.88 -19.44
N MET A 482 0.90 -8.11 -18.40
CA MET A 482 0.47 -8.75 -17.13
C MET A 482 -0.23 -10.09 -17.39
N SER A 483 -1.27 -10.43 -16.62
CA SER A 483 -1.94 -11.73 -16.72
C SER A 483 -2.83 -11.87 -17.96
N PHE A 484 -3.09 -10.80 -18.72
CA PHE A 484 -3.72 -10.96 -20.04
C PHE A 484 -2.87 -11.87 -20.95
N ALA A 485 -1.54 -11.84 -20.79
CA ALA A 485 -0.65 -12.73 -21.52
C ALA A 485 -0.88 -14.21 -21.21
N ASP A 486 -1.35 -14.53 -20.00
CA ASP A 486 -1.60 -15.90 -19.51
C ASP A 486 -2.94 -16.46 -20.02
N TRP A 487 -3.87 -15.60 -20.45
CA TRP A 487 -5.17 -16.01 -20.99
C TRP A 487 -5.13 -16.41 -22.47
N GLY A 488 -3.94 -16.32 -23.07
CA GLY A 488 -3.61 -16.96 -24.33
C GLY A 488 -3.60 -16.03 -25.54
N PRO A 489 -2.94 -16.44 -26.62
CA PRO A 489 -2.89 -15.67 -27.86
C PRO A 489 -4.21 -15.72 -28.61
N PRO A 490 -4.41 -14.80 -29.58
CA PRO A 490 -5.34 -15.05 -30.66
C PRO A 490 -5.00 -16.35 -31.40
N PRO A 491 -5.98 -17.07 -31.96
CA PRO A 491 -5.71 -18.28 -32.73
C PRO A 491 -4.92 -17.94 -34.02
N ASP A 492 -4.07 -18.85 -34.49
CA ASP A 492 -3.29 -18.65 -35.74
C ASP A 492 -4.17 -18.44 -37.00
N THR A 493 -5.46 -18.78 -36.92
CA THR A 493 -6.46 -18.49 -37.96
C THR A 493 -6.89 -17.02 -38.01
N ALA A 494 -6.64 -16.24 -36.95
CA ALA A 494 -6.87 -14.80 -36.90
C ALA A 494 -5.74 -14.04 -37.63
N ASN A 495 -5.66 -14.28 -38.94
CA ASN A 495 -4.63 -13.78 -39.85
C ASN A 495 -5.13 -12.60 -40.72
N GLY A 496 -6.14 -11.87 -40.23
CA GLY A 496 -6.66 -10.64 -40.82
C GLY A 496 -6.03 -9.38 -40.23
N PRO A 497 -6.67 -8.22 -40.43
CA PRO A 497 -6.21 -6.94 -39.87
C PRO A 497 -6.09 -6.98 -38.35
N VAL A 498 -5.12 -6.25 -37.80
CA VAL A 498 -4.96 -6.08 -36.35
C VAL A 498 -5.18 -4.62 -36.01
N LEU A 499 -6.10 -4.36 -35.09
CA LEU A 499 -6.32 -3.07 -34.48
C LEU A 499 -5.48 -3.01 -33.20
N VAL A 500 -4.38 -2.28 -33.25
CA VAL A 500 -3.47 -2.12 -32.11
C VAL A 500 -3.83 -0.82 -31.41
N VAL A 501 -4.05 -0.89 -30.09
CA VAL A 501 -4.25 0.27 -29.22
C VAL A 501 -3.04 0.37 -28.32
N HIS A 502 -2.45 1.56 -28.19
CA HIS A 502 -1.38 1.81 -27.23
C HIS A 502 -1.29 3.30 -26.88
N VAL A 503 -0.78 3.61 -25.69
CA VAL A 503 -0.41 4.98 -25.28
C VAL A 503 0.47 5.70 -26.32
N GLU A 504 0.39 7.03 -26.37
CA GLU A 504 1.11 7.85 -27.35
C GLU A 504 2.63 7.60 -27.29
N GLY A 505 3.24 7.34 -28.44
CA GLY A 505 4.70 7.18 -28.54
C GLY A 505 5.24 5.87 -27.97
N ALA A 506 4.39 4.94 -27.56
CA ALA A 506 4.81 3.56 -27.29
C ALA A 506 5.37 2.94 -28.57
N THR A 507 6.57 2.38 -28.49
CA THR A 507 7.27 1.79 -29.66
C THR A 507 7.66 0.35 -29.40
N GLY A 508 7.90 -0.39 -30.48
CA GLY A 508 8.56 -1.68 -30.44
C GLY A 508 7.62 -2.89 -30.47
N GLN A 509 6.33 -2.73 -30.11
CA GLN A 509 5.31 -3.75 -30.43
C GLN A 509 4.97 -3.76 -31.93
N GLU A 510 5.11 -2.62 -32.62
CA GLU A 510 4.79 -2.48 -34.04
C GLU A 510 5.61 -3.43 -34.92
N ARG A 511 6.79 -3.87 -34.46
CA ARG A 511 7.66 -4.83 -35.19
C ARG A 511 7.03 -6.20 -35.41
N PHE A 512 6.00 -6.54 -34.63
CA PHE A 512 5.25 -7.79 -34.73
C PHE A 512 4.07 -7.71 -35.69
N PHE A 513 3.79 -6.51 -36.21
CA PHE A 513 2.66 -6.21 -37.07
C PHE A 513 3.14 -5.66 -38.43
N ALA A 514 2.35 -5.89 -39.47
CA ALA A 514 2.69 -5.51 -40.83
C ALA A 514 1.81 -4.35 -41.32
N GLY A 515 2.42 -3.35 -41.96
CA GLY A 515 1.68 -2.28 -42.65
C GLY A 515 0.82 -1.43 -41.73
N CYS A 516 1.27 -1.19 -40.49
CA CYS A 516 0.55 -0.37 -39.53
C CYS A 516 0.50 1.10 -39.93
N ARG A 517 -0.65 1.72 -39.71
CA ARG A 517 -0.85 3.17 -39.80
C ARG A 517 -1.74 3.62 -38.65
N THR A 518 -1.39 4.74 -38.03
CA THR A 518 -2.28 5.40 -37.07
C THR A 518 -3.53 5.88 -37.82
N VAL A 519 -4.71 5.45 -37.36
CA VAL A 519 -6.00 5.77 -37.98
C VAL A 519 -6.91 6.60 -37.08
N ALA A 520 -6.67 6.58 -35.77
CA ALA A 520 -7.35 7.45 -34.82
C ALA A 520 -6.44 7.72 -33.61
N ARG A 521 -6.81 8.73 -32.83
CA ARG A 521 -6.29 8.98 -31.49
C ARG A 521 -7.46 9.06 -30.52
N VAL A 522 -7.24 8.56 -29.31
CA VAL A 522 -8.20 8.63 -28.23
C VAL A 522 -8.24 10.06 -27.69
N ASP A 523 -9.44 10.57 -27.47
CA ASP A 523 -9.69 11.84 -26.80
C ASP A 523 -10.75 11.59 -25.74
N ASN A 524 -10.40 11.85 -24.47
CA ASN A 524 -11.34 11.71 -23.36
C ASN A 524 -12.40 12.83 -23.34
N GLY A 525 -12.28 13.85 -24.19
CA GLY A 525 -13.25 14.92 -24.36
C GLY A 525 -13.39 15.84 -23.14
N LYS A 526 -12.43 15.77 -22.21
CA LYS A 526 -12.38 16.54 -20.95
C LYS A 526 -11.07 17.28 -20.74
N ASP A 527 -10.15 17.22 -21.70
CA ASP A 527 -8.78 17.77 -21.61
C ASP A 527 -8.03 17.27 -20.36
N VAL A 528 -8.40 16.09 -19.85
CA VAL A 528 -7.73 15.50 -18.68
C VAL A 528 -6.43 14.86 -19.15
N ASP A 529 -5.30 15.33 -18.62
CA ASP A 529 -3.99 14.69 -18.82
C ASP A 529 -3.93 13.40 -17.98
N ASN A 530 -4.27 12.28 -18.63
CA ASN A 530 -4.12 10.91 -18.11
C ASN A 530 -3.32 10.04 -19.10
N GLU A 531 -3.02 8.81 -18.72
CA GLU A 531 -2.14 7.93 -19.51
C GLU A 531 -2.68 7.62 -20.93
N GLU A 532 -4.01 7.61 -21.10
CA GLU A 532 -4.68 7.23 -22.34
C GLU A 532 -5.13 8.41 -23.21
N GLN A 533 -4.96 9.64 -22.75
CA GLN A 533 -5.18 10.81 -23.59
C GLN A 533 -4.17 10.78 -24.74
N ASP A 534 -4.66 10.99 -25.97
CA ASP A 534 -3.89 10.91 -27.20
C ASP A 534 -3.35 9.50 -27.55
N ALA A 535 -3.79 8.45 -26.84
CA ALA A 535 -3.46 7.07 -27.18
C ALA A 535 -3.77 6.76 -28.65
N GLU A 536 -2.87 6.04 -29.31
CA GLU A 536 -2.92 5.81 -30.74
C GLU A 536 -3.65 4.50 -31.07
N VAL A 537 -4.53 4.57 -32.06
CA VAL A 537 -5.21 3.41 -32.64
C VAL A 537 -4.64 3.15 -34.02
N LEU A 538 -3.89 2.07 -34.15
CA LEU A 538 -3.21 1.66 -35.37
C LEU A 538 -3.99 0.55 -36.07
N LEU A 539 -4.24 0.71 -37.36
CA LEU A 539 -4.75 -0.36 -38.20
C LEU A 539 -3.58 -0.99 -38.96
N CYS A 540 -3.26 -2.23 -38.61
CA CYS A 540 -2.25 -3.04 -39.26
C CYS A 540 -2.92 -4.06 -40.20
N THR A 541 -2.23 -4.40 -41.29
CA THR A 541 -2.73 -5.37 -42.28
C THR A 541 -2.73 -6.82 -41.79
N GLY A 542 -1.97 -7.11 -40.73
CA GLY A 542 -1.84 -8.41 -40.11
C GLY A 542 -0.60 -8.49 -39.21
N THR A 543 -0.23 -9.70 -38.79
CA THR A 543 0.99 -10.00 -38.03
C THR A 543 2.16 -10.39 -38.95
N THR A 544 3.40 -10.27 -38.48
CA THR A 544 4.60 -10.69 -39.23
C THR A 544 4.84 -12.21 -39.25
N GLY A 545 4.06 -12.95 -38.46
CA GLY A 545 4.06 -14.41 -38.37
C GLY A 545 2.83 -14.92 -37.60
N PRO A 546 2.65 -16.23 -37.46
CA PRO A 546 1.56 -16.81 -36.68
C PRO A 546 1.58 -16.33 -35.22
N TRP A 547 0.41 -16.09 -34.63
CA TRP A 547 0.28 -15.64 -33.24
C TRP A 547 1.00 -16.55 -32.25
N SER A 548 0.95 -17.87 -32.44
CA SER A 548 1.61 -18.86 -31.59
C SER A 548 3.14 -18.69 -31.53
N GLN A 549 3.77 -18.13 -32.56
CA GLN A 549 5.21 -17.83 -32.61
C GLN A 549 5.56 -16.45 -32.05
N LEU A 550 4.65 -15.49 -32.22
CA LEU A 550 4.86 -14.11 -31.78
C LEU A 550 4.54 -13.91 -30.29
N TRP A 551 3.56 -14.64 -29.76
CA TRP A 551 3.02 -14.44 -28.41
C TRP A 551 4.07 -14.43 -27.28
N PRO A 552 5.03 -15.38 -27.23
CA PRO A 552 6.05 -15.34 -26.18
C PRO A 552 6.91 -14.08 -26.21
N GLN A 553 7.04 -13.42 -27.37
CA GLN A 553 7.81 -12.19 -27.56
C GLN A 553 7.00 -10.92 -27.30
N LEU A 554 5.67 -11.03 -27.27
CA LEU A 554 4.74 -9.95 -26.94
C LEU A 554 4.50 -9.83 -25.42
N ARG A 555 4.90 -10.83 -24.64
CA ARG A 555 4.74 -10.85 -23.18
C ARG A 555 5.55 -9.73 -22.51
N ARG A 556 4.87 -8.96 -21.65
CA ARG A 556 5.43 -7.89 -20.82
C ARG A 556 4.92 -8.00 -19.39
N TYR A 557 5.81 -7.76 -18.43
CA TYR A 557 5.54 -7.85 -17.00
C TYR A 557 5.48 -6.48 -16.30
N TYR A 558 6.01 -5.44 -16.91
CA TYR A 558 6.03 -4.08 -16.39
C TYR A 558 6.07 -3.09 -17.55
#